data_AF-A0A830FKJ2-F1
#
_entry.id   AF-A0A830FKJ2-F1
#
_cell.length_a   1.000
_cell.length_b   1.000
_cell.length_c   1.000
_cell.angle_alpha   90.00
_cell.angle_beta   90.00
_cell.angle_gamma   90.00
#
_symmetry.space_group_name_H-M   'P 1'
#
loop_
_entity.id
_entity.type
_entity.pdbx_description
1 polymer ?
#
loop_
_entity_poly.entity_id
_entity_poly.type
_entity_poly.pdbx_seq_one_letter_code
_entity_poly.pdbx_strand_id
1 'polypeptide(L)'
;MAKPTTKIPDSARNVDTERPQEGEEALRAVLETYGGDYADAAEYTDELEDILETAVLVLASADDDEVDYVTDSVVTLVQSADAISNEGTVALAEGVGENSDELADALDSVIGLQKSGDLDALIEKAPLLAELDIDETTIDTLNRVLDAVDEAEKESEPTGLFGAMRALSSAEGRAGLGYAISVLKGIGSRLPR
;
A
#
# COMPACT_ATOMS: atom_id res chain seq x y z
N MET A 1 4.46 51.34 -24.47
CA MET A 1 4.48 49.86 -24.46
C MET A 1 5.76 49.42 -23.78
N ALA A 2 5.66 48.88 -22.56
CA ALA A 2 6.83 48.43 -21.78
C ALA A 2 7.17 46.97 -22.15
N LYS A 3 8.46 46.67 -22.36
CA LYS A 3 8.93 45.33 -22.69
C LYS A 3 8.90 44.44 -21.44
N PRO A 4 8.37 43.20 -21.50
CA PRO A 4 8.35 42.30 -20.35
C PRO A 4 9.77 41.80 -20.05
N THR A 5 10.22 42.01 -18.82
CA THR A 5 11.47 41.45 -18.28
C THR A 5 11.26 40.00 -17.88
N THR A 6 11.79 39.05 -18.65
CA THR A 6 11.85 37.61 -18.35
C THR A 6 13.02 37.29 -17.41
N LYS A 7 13.15 38.01 -16.30
CA LYS A 7 14.05 37.59 -15.22
C LYS A 7 13.21 36.87 -14.18
N ILE A 8 13.25 35.54 -14.24
CA ILE A 8 12.69 34.71 -13.19
C ILE A 8 13.51 34.98 -11.92
N PRO A 9 12.88 35.38 -10.80
CA PRO A 9 13.58 35.61 -9.55
C PRO A 9 14.17 34.29 -9.04
N ASP A 10 15.37 34.34 -8.45
CA ASP A 10 16.07 33.14 -7.97
C ASP A 10 15.25 32.34 -6.94
N SER A 11 14.32 32.99 -6.22
CA SER A 11 13.35 32.36 -5.32
C SER A 11 12.31 31.46 -6.00
N ALA A 12 12.20 31.53 -7.33
CA ALA A 12 11.32 30.67 -8.13
C ALA A 12 12.09 29.53 -8.82
N ARG A 13 13.42 29.46 -8.64
CA ARG A 13 14.18 28.25 -8.97
C ARG A 13 14.05 27.33 -7.77
N ASN A 14 13.28 26.26 -7.92
CA ASN A 14 13.26 25.15 -6.97
C ASN A 14 14.59 24.37 -7.09
N VAL A 15 15.67 25.04 -6.73
CA VAL A 15 17.00 24.46 -6.57
C VAL A 15 17.29 24.45 -5.07
N ASP A 16 16.53 23.64 -4.34
CA ASP A 16 17.01 23.16 -3.04
C ASP A 16 18.25 22.32 -3.30
N THR A 17 19.41 22.96 -3.09
CA THR A 17 20.74 22.37 -3.33
C THR A 17 21.20 21.41 -2.24
N GLU A 18 20.35 21.10 -1.27
CA GLU A 18 20.70 20.13 -0.22
C GLU A 18 19.68 19.00 -0.24
N ARG A 19 19.92 18.02 -1.12
CA ARG A 19 19.35 16.68 -0.91
C ARG A 19 19.71 16.28 0.52
N PRO A 20 18.76 15.81 1.34
CA PRO A 20 19.07 15.36 2.70
C PRO A 20 20.16 14.31 2.61
N GLN A 21 21.37 14.63 3.09
CA GLN A 21 22.52 13.73 3.03
C GLN A 21 22.21 12.40 3.72
N GLU A 22 21.34 12.45 4.73
CA GLU A 22 20.83 11.29 5.47
C GLU A 22 20.07 10.30 4.57
N GLY A 23 19.28 10.80 3.61
CA GLY A 23 18.60 9.95 2.64
C GLY A 23 19.55 9.38 1.58
N GLU A 24 20.57 10.14 1.20
CA GLU A 24 21.60 9.68 0.26
C GLU A 24 22.56 8.67 0.92
N GLU A 25 22.87 8.83 2.21
CA GLU A 25 23.62 7.88 3.02
C GLU A 25 22.81 6.62 3.30
N ALA A 26 21.53 6.73 3.63
CA ALA A 26 20.66 5.56 3.81
C ALA A 26 20.50 4.77 2.51
N LEU A 27 20.25 5.45 1.39
CA LEU A 27 20.19 4.82 0.07
C LEU A 27 21.53 4.23 -0.33
N ARG A 28 22.65 4.92 -0.07
CA ARG A 28 24.00 4.42 -0.33
C ARG A 28 24.32 3.19 0.53
N ALA A 29 23.92 3.16 1.80
CA ALA A 29 24.09 2.00 2.67
C ALA A 29 23.27 0.79 2.19
N VAL A 30 22.05 1.00 1.70
CA VAL A 30 21.22 -0.06 1.10
C VAL A 30 21.82 -0.53 -0.22
N LEU A 31 22.27 0.38 -1.09
CA LEU A 31 22.94 0.04 -2.36
C LEU A 31 24.32 -0.60 -2.15
N GLU A 32 25.02 -0.28 -1.07
CA GLU A 32 26.30 -0.92 -0.73
C GLU A 32 26.09 -2.32 -0.15
N THR A 33 24.95 -2.56 0.51
CA THR A 33 24.58 -3.87 1.07
C THR A 33 23.97 -4.80 0.01
N TYR A 34 23.10 -4.29 -0.85
CA TYR A 34 22.30 -5.09 -1.79
C TYR A 34 22.44 -4.68 -3.25
N GLY A 35 23.01 -3.50 -3.54
CA GLY A 35 23.13 -3.01 -4.91
C GLY A 35 24.07 -3.85 -5.78
N GLY A 36 24.99 -4.60 -5.18
CA GLY A 36 25.78 -5.63 -5.88
C GLY A 36 24.87 -6.74 -6.43
N ASP A 37 24.03 -7.33 -5.58
CA ASP A 37 23.10 -8.41 -5.98
C ASP A 37 22.15 -7.97 -7.10
N TYR A 38 21.65 -6.72 -7.04
CA TYR A 38 20.78 -6.18 -8.09
C TYR A 38 21.54 -5.85 -9.39
N ALA A 39 22.77 -5.37 -9.29
CA ALA A 39 23.62 -5.11 -10.46
C ALA A 39 23.99 -6.43 -11.15
N ASP A 40 24.35 -7.46 -10.38
CA ASP A 40 24.66 -8.80 -10.88
C ASP A 40 23.42 -9.44 -11.54
N ALA A 41 22.23 -9.27 -10.95
CA ALA A 41 20.98 -9.76 -11.55
C ALA A 41 20.58 -9.00 -12.83
N ALA A 42 20.82 -7.69 -12.88
CA ALA A 42 20.56 -6.89 -14.08
C ALA A 42 21.55 -7.23 -15.20
N GLU A 43 22.85 -7.34 -14.89
CA GLU A 43 23.89 -7.76 -15.84
C GLU A 43 23.63 -9.18 -16.36
N TYR A 44 23.20 -10.09 -15.48
CA TYR A 44 22.76 -11.43 -15.89
C TYR A 44 21.54 -11.38 -16.82
N THR A 45 20.60 -10.46 -16.61
CA THR A 45 19.40 -10.34 -17.45
C THR A 45 19.72 -9.77 -18.84
N ASP A 46 20.58 -8.75 -18.92
CA ASP A 46 21.05 -8.18 -20.19
C ASP A 46 21.89 -9.22 -20.97
N GLU A 47 22.77 -9.97 -20.29
CA GLU A 47 23.55 -11.04 -20.90
C GLU A 47 22.66 -12.21 -21.36
N LEU A 48 21.58 -12.51 -20.61
CA LEU A 48 20.57 -13.47 -21.05
C LEU A 48 19.81 -12.99 -22.28
N GLU A 49 19.47 -11.70 -22.39
CA GLU A 49 18.83 -11.14 -23.58
C GLU A 49 19.72 -11.33 -24.82
N ASP A 50 21.01 -11.00 -24.71
CA ASP A 50 22.00 -11.18 -25.78
C ASP A 50 22.17 -12.66 -26.16
N ILE A 51 22.18 -13.56 -25.18
CA ILE A 51 22.26 -15.01 -25.40
C ILE A 51 20.99 -15.53 -26.08
N LEU A 52 19.81 -15.05 -25.68
CA LEU A 52 18.54 -15.45 -26.28
C LEU A 52 18.39 -14.91 -27.70
N GLU A 53 18.81 -13.66 -27.96
CA GLU A 53 18.86 -13.11 -29.31
C GLU A 53 19.80 -13.94 -30.20
N THR A 54 21.00 -14.26 -29.70
CA THR A 54 21.96 -15.12 -30.40
C THR A 54 21.40 -16.51 -30.65
N ALA A 55 20.74 -17.13 -29.66
CA ALA A 55 20.12 -18.44 -29.80
C ALA A 55 18.99 -18.43 -30.83
N VAL A 56 18.17 -17.37 -30.87
CA VAL A 56 17.13 -17.18 -31.88
C VAL A 56 17.73 -16.99 -33.27
N LEU A 57 18.82 -16.24 -33.42
CA LEU A 57 19.52 -16.08 -34.70
C LEU A 57 20.18 -17.39 -35.17
N VAL A 58 20.74 -18.18 -34.25
CA VAL A 58 21.28 -19.52 -34.54
C VAL A 58 20.15 -20.46 -34.96
N LEU A 59 19.04 -20.53 -34.21
CA LEU A 59 17.88 -21.36 -34.57
C LEU A 59 17.24 -20.93 -35.90
N ALA A 60 17.24 -19.64 -36.22
CA ALA A 60 16.71 -19.12 -37.48
C ALA A 60 17.61 -19.40 -38.69
N SER A 61 18.88 -19.72 -38.47
CA SER A 61 19.86 -20.05 -39.51
C SER A 61 20.27 -21.53 -39.54
N ALA A 62 19.89 -22.30 -38.52
CA ALA A 62 20.15 -23.72 -38.39
C ALA A 62 19.29 -24.53 -39.38
N ASP A 63 19.91 -25.54 -39.99
CA ASP A 63 19.21 -26.58 -40.73
C ASP A 63 18.47 -27.52 -39.75
N ASP A 64 17.47 -28.28 -40.23
CA ASP A 64 16.58 -29.11 -39.40
C ASP A 64 17.34 -30.08 -38.46
N ASP A 65 18.52 -30.57 -38.86
CA ASP A 65 19.35 -31.48 -38.04
C ASP A 65 20.07 -30.77 -36.86
N GLU A 66 20.35 -29.46 -36.95
CA GLU A 66 21.01 -28.67 -35.88
C GLU A 66 20.01 -28.20 -34.81
N VAL A 67 18.73 -28.04 -35.16
CA VAL A 67 17.65 -27.69 -34.22
C VAL A 67 17.46 -28.78 -33.16
N ASP A 68 17.60 -30.06 -33.54
CA ASP A 68 17.50 -31.18 -32.61
C ASP A 68 18.62 -31.17 -31.56
N TYR A 69 19.86 -30.79 -31.94
CA TYR A 69 21.00 -30.71 -31.02
C TYR A 69 20.87 -29.56 -30.00
N VAL A 70 20.36 -28.40 -30.45
CA VAL A 70 20.07 -27.27 -29.56
C VAL A 70 18.93 -27.63 -28.62
N THR A 71 17.90 -28.33 -29.10
CA THR A 71 16.78 -28.79 -28.28
C THR A 71 17.22 -29.77 -27.20
N ASP A 72 18.09 -30.74 -27.52
CA ASP A 72 18.61 -31.70 -26.54
C ASP A 72 19.51 -31.02 -25.48
N SER A 73 20.24 -29.99 -25.88
CA SER A 73 21.06 -29.17 -24.98
C SER A 73 20.20 -28.28 -24.05
N VAL A 74 19.11 -27.68 -24.54
CA VAL A 74 18.15 -26.91 -23.73
C VAL A 74 17.40 -27.84 -22.76
N VAL A 75 17.01 -29.04 -23.20
CA VAL A 75 16.40 -30.05 -22.32
C VAL A 75 17.38 -30.47 -21.23
N THR A 76 18.66 -30.64 -21.55
CA THR A 76 19.70 -30.92 -20.54
C THR A 76 19.89 -29.76 -19.56
N LEU A 77 19.81 -28.50 -20.02
CA LEU A 77 19.91 -27.31 -19.17
C LEU A 77 18.70 -27.16 -18.23
N VAL A 78 17.48 -27.41 -18.74
CA VAL A 78 16.24 -27.42 -17.95
C VAL A 78 16.23 -28.57 -16.94
N GLN A 79 16.74 -29.75 -17.31
CA GLN A 79 16.96 -30.86 -16.37
C GLN A 79 18.03 -30.54 -15.33
N SER A 80 18.99 -29.65 -15.66
CA SER A 80 20.00 -29.14 -14.71
C SER A 80 19.47 -27.99 -13.83
N ALA A 81 18.40 -27.30 -14.26
CA ALA A 81 17.77 -26.19 -13.54
C ALA A 81 16.94 -26.62 -12.31
N ASP A 82 16.88 -27.93 -12.01
CA ASP A 82 16.42 -28.47 -10.73
C ASP A 82 17.22 -27.90 -9.53
N ALA A 83 18.37 -27.26 -9.80
CA ALA A 83 19.22 -26.54 -8.85
C ALA A 83 18.73 -25.12 -8.46
N ILE A 84 17.67 -24.57 -9.07
CA ILE A 84 17.05 -23.29 -8.65
C ILE A 84 16.12 -23.47 -7.43
N SER A 85 15.83 -24.71 -7.03
CA SER A 85 15.22 -25.04 -5.75
C SER A 85 16.18 -24.78 -4.59
N ASN A 86 16.45 -23.51 -4.30
CA ASN A 86 17.05 -23.12 -3.03
C ASN A 86 16.08 -23.54 -1.90
N GLU A 87 16.62 -24.03 -0.78
CA GLU A 87 15.85 -24.44 0.40
C GLU A 87 14.97 -23.28 0.91
N GLY A 88 15.41 -22.03 0.72
CA GLY A 88 14.60 -20.84 0.98
C GLY A 88 13.37 -20.70 0.08
N THR A 89 13.44 -21.08 -1.20
CA THR A 89 12.31 -21.05 -2.14
C THR A 89 11.29 -22.14 -1.82
N VAL A 90 11.76 -23.32 -1.39
CA VAL A 90 10.89 -24.42 -0.94
C VAL A 90 10.17 -24.02 0.34
N ALA A 91 10.88 -23.47 1.33
CA ALA A 91 10.27 -22.99 2.57
C ALA A 91 9.28 -21.84 2.32
N LEU A 92 9.57 -20.96 1.35
CA LEU A 92 8.65 -19.89 0.95
C LEU A 92 7.41 -20.46 0.26
N ALA A 93 7.57 -21.43 -0.64
CA ALA A 93 6.46 -22.08 -1.34
C ALA A 93 5.59 -22.91 -0.38
N GLU A 94 6.19 -23.61 0.58
CA GLU A 94 5.49 -24.30 1.65
C GLU A 94 4.75 -23.30 2.55
N GLY A 95 5.40 -22.20 2.97
CA GLY A 95 4.77 -21.17 3.77
C GLY A 95 3.61 -20.44 3.05
N VAL A 96 3.76 -20.13 1.77
CA VAL A 96 2.69 -19.55 0.94
C VAL A 96 1.57 -20.57 0.69
N GLY A 97 1.92 -21.83 0.48
CA GLY A 97 0.96 -22.92 0.27
C GLY A 97 0.14 -23.22 1.53
N GLU A 98 0.76 -23.25 2.71
CA GLU A 98 0.10 -23.49 4.00
C GLU A 98 -0.87 -22.36 4.37
N ASN A 99 -0.62 -21.13 3.91
CA ASN A 99 -1.48 -19.96 4.13
C ASN A 99 -2.28 -19.56 2.87
N SER A 100 -2.42 -20.48 1.91
CA SER A 100 -2.97 -20.13 0.59
C SER A 100 -4.43 -19.70 0.64
N ASP A 101 -5.23 -20.32 1.52
CA ASP A 101 -6.64 -19.97 1.70
C ASP A 101 -6.79 -18.60 2.38
N GLU A 102 -6.05 -18.34 3.47
CA GLU A 102 -6.08 -17.05 4.16
C GLU A 102 -5.56 -15.91 3.29
N LEU A 103 -4.52 -16.17 2.48
CA LEU A 103 -3.98 -15.19 1.53
C LEU A 103 -5.00 -14.90 0.42
N ALA A 104 -5.70 -15.93 -0.08
CA ALA A 104 -6.74 -15.76 -1.08
C ALA A 104 -7.90 -14.91 -0.55
N ASP A 105 -8.36 -15.14 0.68
CA ASP A 105 -9.42 -14.37 1.33
C ASP A 105 -9.00 -12.90 1.56
N ALA A 106 -7.75 -12.68 1.99
CA ALA A 106 -7.20 -11.35 2.14
C ALA A 106 -7.10 -10.61 0.79
N LEU A 107 -6.64 -11.30 -0.26
CA LEU A 107 -6.59 -10.74 -1.61
C LEU A 107 -7.98 -10.44 -2.16
N ASP A 108 -8.98 -11.32 -1.95
CA ASP A 108 -10.35 -11.07 -2.39
C ASP A 108 -10.93 -9.83 -1.70
N SER A 109 -10.62 -9.63 -0.41
CA SER A 109 -11.00 -8.42 0.32
C SER A 109 -10.35 -7.15 -0.26
N VAL A 110 -9.05 -7.18 -0.56
CA VAL A 110 -8.34 -6.06 -1.19
C VAL A 110 -8.87 -5.78 -2.60
N ILE A 111 -9.12 -6.83 -3.39
CA ILE A 111 -9.72 -6.72 -4.73
C ILE A 111 -11.15 -6.17 -4.64
N GLY A 112 -11.92 -6.57 -3.63
CA GLY A 112 -13.24 -6.02 -3.35
C GLY A 112 -13.21 -4.51 -3.12
N LEU A 113 -12.29 -4.06 -2.25
CA LEU A 113 -12.06 -2.64 -1.98
C LEU A 113 -11.54 -1.88 -3.21
N GLN A 114 -10.71 -2.50 -4.04
CA GLN A 114 -10.22 -1.88 -5.27
C GLN A 114 -11.34 -1.72 -6.29
N LYS A 115 -12.22 -2.72 -6.43
CA LYS A 115 -13.36 -2.68 -7.35
C LYS A 115 -14.42 -1.67 -6.94
N SER A 116 -14.63 -1.45 -5.64
CA SER A 116 -15.54 -0.40 -5.15
C SER A 116 -14.93 1.01 -5.22
N GLY A 117 -13.60 1.11 -5.40
CA GLY A 117 -12.86 2.37 -5.37
C GLY A 117 -12.53 2.85 -3.94
N ASP A 118 -12.84 2.05 -2.92
CA ASP A 118 -12.61 2.39 -1.51
C ASP A 118 -11.15 2.22 -1.10
N LEU A 119 -10.39 1.35 -1.79
CA LEU A 119 -8.98 1.11 -1.47
C LEU A 119 -8.14 2.38 -1.58
N ASP A 120 -8.36 3.19 -2.62
CA ASP A 120 -7.64 4.46 -2.81
C ASP A 120 -7.99 5.46 -1.70
N ALA A 121 -9.27 5.55 -1.33
CA ALA A 121 -9.73 6.41 -0.25
C ALA A 121 -9.17 5.97 1.11
N LEU A 122 -8.99 4.67 1.33
CA LEU A 122 -8.37 4.13 2.54
C LEU A 122 -6.87 4.43 2.57
N ILE A 123 -6.15 4.23 1.46
CA ILE A 123 -4.71 4.53 1.36
C ILE A 123 -4.46 6.02 1.61
N GLU A 124 -5.30 6.91 1.06
CA GLU A 124 -5.20 8.36 1.30
C GLU A 124 -5.35 8.71 2.78
N LYS A 125 -6.21 8.00 3.52
CA LYS A 125 -6.54 8.28 4.93
C LYS A 125 -5.69 7.49 5.92
N ALA A 126 -5.05 6.40 5.51
CA ALA A 126 -4.26 5.54 6.38
C ALA A 126 -3.16 6.28 7.16
N PRO A 127 -2.41 7.25 6.58
CA PRO A 127 -1.45 8.04 7.34
C PRO A 127 -2.08 8.85 8.47
N LEU A 128 -3.27 9.43 8.22
CA LEU A 128 -4.00 10.18 9.24
C LEU A 128 -4.46 9.27 10.38
N LEU A 129 -4.90 8.06 10.05
CA LEU A 129 -5.32 7.07 11.04
C LEU A 129 -4.14 6.51 11.83
N ALA A 130 -2.98 6.33 11.20
CA ALA A 130 -1.76 5.85 11.85
C ALA A 130 -1.18 6.87 12.85
N GLU A 131 -1.44 8.16 12.67
CA GLU A 131 -1.04 9.21 13.62
C GLU A 131 -1.97 9.29 14.85
N LEU A 132 -3.18 8.71 14.77
CA LEU A 132 -4.10 8.65 15.89
C LEU A 132 -3.71 7.50 16.82
N ASP A 133 -3.46 7.81 18.10
CA ASP A 133 -3.30 6.80 19.15
C ASP A 133 -4.69 6.22 19.52
N ILE A 134 -5.17 5.31 18.67
CA ILE A 134 -6.46 4.64 18.80
C ILE A 134 -6.25 3.34 19.56
N ASP A 135 -6.80 3.26 20.77
CA ASP A 135 -6.85 2.03 21.56
C ASP A 135 -8.14 1.22 21.31
N GLU A 136 -8.15 -0.04 21.75
CA GLU A 136 -9.29 -0.96 21.60
C GLU A 136 -10.59 -0.39 22.17
N THR A 137 -10.52 0.34 23.29
CA THR A 137 -11.70 1.01 23.89
C THR A 137 -12.27 2.09 22.97
N THR A 138 -11.38 2.83 22.28
CA THR A 138 -11.78 3.87 21.31
C THR A 138 -12.45 3.24 20.09
N ILE A 139 -11.95 2.10 19.61
CA ILE A 139 -12.54 1.34 18.49
C ILE A 139 -13.96 0.86 18.86
N ASP A 140 -14.11 0.22 20.02
CA ASP A 140 -15.42 -0.25 20.50
C ASP A 140 -16.42 0.90 20.67
N THR A 141 -15.94 2.04 21.14
CA THR A 141 -16.78 3.25 21.29
C THR A 141 -17.21 3.77 19.93
N LEU A 142 -16.32 3.80 18.94
CA LEU A 142 -16.64 4.25 17.58
C LEU A 142 -17.64 3.31 16.91
N ASN A 143 -17.44 2.00 16.99
CA ASN A 143 -18.37 1.00 16.46
C ASN A 143 -19.77 1.18 17.06
N ARG A 144 -19.85 1.36 18.39
CA ARG A 144 -21.14 1.63 19.05
C ARG A 144 -21.82 2.91 18.55
N VAL A 145 -21.06 3.95 18.25
CA VAL A 145 -21.61 5.20 17.69
C VAL A 145 -22.10 4.98 16.26
N LEU A 146 -21.35 4.25 15.43
CA LEU A 146 -21.74 3.95 14.05
C LEU A 146 -23.00 3.08 14.01
N ASP A 147 -23.10 2.05 14.86
CA ASP A 147 -24.32 1.25 15.00
C ASP A 147 -25.52 2.11 15.41
N ALA A 148 -25.32 3.04 16.35
CA ALA A 148 -26.38 3.96 16.77
C ALA A 148 -26.80 4.93 15.64
N VAL A 149 -25.89 5.31 14.74
CA VAL A 149 -26.19 6.14 13.57
C VAL A 149 -26.97 5.35 12.52
N ASP A 150 -26.56 4.10 12.24
CA ASP A 150 -27.27 3.22 11.30
C ASP A 150 -28.70 2.91 11.78
N GLU A 151 -28.88 2.64 13.07
CA GLU A 151 -30.21 2.46 13.66
C GLU A 151 -31.05 3.75 13.57
N ALA A 152 -30.43 4.91 13.85
CA ALA A 152 -31.11 6.19 13.74
C ALA A 152 -31.51 6.49 12.28
N GLU A 153 -30.72 6.13 11.28
CA GLU A 153 -31.08 6.32 9.87
C GLU A 153 -32.30 5.47 9.49
N LYS A 154 -32.42 4.26 10.04
CA LYS A 154 -33.51 3.32 9.76
C LYS A 154 -34.80 3.66 10.50
N GLU A 155 -34.72 4.07 11.77
CA GLU A 155 -35.88 4.22 12.66
C GLU A 155 -36.33 5.68 12.89
N SER A 156 -35.60 6.68 12.40
CA SER A 156 -35.89 8.09 12.73
C SER A 156 -37.22 8.59 12.13
N GLU A 157 -38.19 8.85 13.01
CA GLU A 157 -39.42 9.58 12.68
C GLU A 157 -39.24 11.10 12.93
N PRO A 158 -39.78 11.98 12.05
CA PRO A 158 -39.73 13.43 12.24
C PRO A 158 -40.35 13.85 13.58
N THR A 159 -39.49 14.25 14.52
CA THR A 159 -39.92 14.62 15.85
C THR A 159 -40.10 16.14 15.94
N GLY A 160 -41.28 16.60 16.37
CA GLY A 160 -41.52 18.03 16.61
C GLY A 160 -40.71 18.60 17.79
N LEU A 161 -40.62 19.93 17.90
CA LEU A 161 -39.82 20.64 18.92
C LEU A 161 -40.03 20.13 20.36
N PHE A 162 -41.28 19.88 20.75
CA PHE A 162 -41.62 19.37 22.08
C PHE A 162 -41.16 17.92 22.30
N GLY A 163 -41.21 17.08 21.26
CA GLY A 163 -40.72 15.71 21.30
C GLY A 163 -39.21 15.67 21.46
N ALA A 164 -38.48 16.54 20.75
CA ALA A 164 -37.03 16.69 20.91
C ALA A 164 -36.65 17.12 22.33
N MET A 165 -37.33 18.14 22.89
CA MET A 165 -37.10 18.54 24.28
C MET A 165 -37.42 17.42 25.28
N ARG A 166 -38.47 16.64 25.04
CA ARG A 166 -38.82 15.52 25.91
C ARG A 166 -37.80 14.38 25.79
N ALA A 167 -37.30 14.08 24.60
CA ALA A 167 -36.24 13.10 24.36
C ALA A 167 -34.94 13.50 25.09
N LEU A 168 -34.52 14.76 25.00
CA LEU A 168 -33.35 15.26 25.73
C LEU A 168 -33.54 15.22 27.26
N SER A 169 -34.79 15.30 27.73
CA SER A 169 -35.12 15.23 29.16
C SER A 169 -35.22 13.80 29.71
N SER A 170 -35.24 12.78 28.85
CA SER A 170 -35.29 11.36 29.24
C SER A 170 -34.00 10.93 29.95
N ALA A 171 -34.02 9.77 30.62
CA ALA A 171 -32.84 9.27 31.31
C ALA A 171 -31.69 8.99 30.33
N GLU A 172 -32.02 8.40 29.19
CA GLU A 172 -31.11 8.07 28.09
C GLU A 172 -30.59 9.34 27.41
N GLY A 173 -31.48 10.30 27.11
CA GLY A 173 -31.11 11.58 26.50
C GLY A 173 -30.19 12.43 27.39
N ARG A 174 -30.41 12.42 28.71
CA ARG A 174 -29.52 13.07 29.68
C ARG A 174 -28.14 12.41 29.74
N ALA A 175 -28.09 11.08 29.71
CA ALA A 175 -26.84 10.34 29.69
C ALA A 175 -26.03 10.65 28.41
N GLY A 176 -26.67 10.61 27.25
CA GLY A 176 -26.05 10.97 25.97
C GLY A 176 -25.57 12.42 25.91
N LEU A 177 -26.38 13.38 26.38
CA LEU A 177 -25.96 14.79 26.49
C LEU A 177 -24.75 14.97 27.43
N GLY A 178 -24.73 14.28 28.56
CA GLY A 178 -23.60 14.31 29.49
C GLY A 178 -22.31 13.82 28.84
N TYR A 179 -22.39 12.74 28.05
CA TYR A 179 -21.25 12.24 27.27
C TYR A 179 -20.80 13.26 26.21
N ALA A 180 -21.72 13.80 25.41
CA ALA A 180 -21.41 14.79 24.38
C ALA A 180 -20.73 16.05 24.95
N ILE A 181 -21.23 16.57 26.07
CA ILE A 181 -20.62 17.72 26.77
C ILE A 181 -19.21 17.38 27.26
N SER A 182 -19.01 16.15 27.75
CA SER A 182 -17.69 15.69 28.21
C SER A 182 -16.67 15.61 27.07
N VAL A 183 -17.09 15.10 25.91
CA VAL A 183 -16.26 15.08 24.69
C VAL A 183 -15.90 16.51 24.26
N LEU A 184 -16.89 17.41 24.18
CA LEU A 184 -16.68 18.82 23.82
C LEU A 184 -15.71 19.52 24.80
N LYS A 185 -15.85 19.24 26.10
CA LYS A 185 -14.92 19.76 27.12
C LYS A 185 -13.51 19.22 26.93
N GLY A 186 -13.38 17.94 26.58
CA GLY A 186 -12.11 17.31 26.23
C GLY A 186 -11.43 18.00 25.04
N ILE A 187 -12.16 18.20 23.95
CA ILE A 187 -11.66 18.91 22.75
C ILE A 187 -11.23 20.33 23.10
N GLY A 188 -12.11 21.09 23.78
CA GLY A 188 -11.83 22.48 24.15
C GLY A 188 -10.60 22.65 25.04
N SER A 189 -10.26 21.64 25.85
CA SER A 189 -9.04 21.65 26.68
C SER A 189 -7.73 21.48 25.90
N ARG A 190 -7.80 20.96 24.66
CA ARG A 190 -6.64 20.66 23.81
C ARG A 190 -6.42 21.68 22.69
N LEU A 191 -7.37 22.60 22.47
CA LEU A 191 -7.20 23.68 21.49
C LEU A 191 -6.18 24.71 21.99
N PRO A 192 -5.24 25.17 21.15
CA PRO A 192 -4.32 26.24 21.50
C PRO A 192 -5.10 27.54 21.78
N ARG A 193 -4.68 28.30 22.79
CA ARG A 193 -5.29 29.58 23.19
C ARG A 193 -4.76 30.74 22.38
#